data_AF-A0A970K6C0-F1
#
_entry.id   AF-A0A970K6C0-F1
#
_cell.length_a   1.000
_cell.length_b   1.000
_cell.length_c   1.000
_cell.angle_alpha   90.00
_cell.angle_beta   90.00
_cell.angle_gamma   90.00
#
_symmetry.space_group_name_H-M   'P 1'
#
loop_
_entity.id
_entity.type
_entity.pdbx_description
1 polymer ?
#
loop_
_entity_poly.entity_id
_entity_poly.type
_entity_poly.pdbx_seq_one_letter_code
_entity_poly.pdbx_strand_id
1 'polypeptide(L)'
;EMDTVFRGEKVQTQTKGVFGAVPGMLSGLSGMAYFGYEIHMGRSEEKMPALVGEGNVYGSYIHGIFDAPGICEAVVKALCDKKGIAFDALGAGDIRAYKERQYDLLAGAVRQGLDMDFVYRVIDRKA
;
A
#
# COMPACT_ATOMS: atom_id res chain seq x y z
N GLU A 1 25.36 2.16 -10.52
CA GLU A 1 25.50 3.34 -9.65
C GLU A 1 24.19 4.09 -9.77
N MET A 2 23.51 4.42 -8.67
CA MET A 2 22.18 5.03 -8.71
C MET A 2 22.28 6.46 -8.22
N ASP A 3 22.09 7.43 -9.12
CA ASP A 3 22.06 8.84 -8.77
C ASP A 3 20.64 9.27 -8.38
N THR A 4 20.51 9.89 -7.20
CA THR A 4 19.25 10.45 -6.72
C THR A 4 19.44 11.92 -6.41
N VAL A 5 18.80 12.78 -7.21
CA VAL A 5 18.83 14.22 -7.00
C VAL A 5 17.58 14.65 -6.23
N PHE A 6 17.78 15.13 -5.00
CA PHE A 6 16.69 15.72 -4.20
C PHE A 6 16.22 17.05 -4.81
N ARG A 7 14.91 17.24 -4.89
CA ARG A 7 14.24 18.47 -5.31
C ARG A 7 13.55 19.11 -4.13
N GLY A 8 13.31 20.42 -4.16
CA GLY A 8 12.68 21.14 -3.05
C GLY A 8 11.23 20.72 -2.73
N GLU A 9 10.58 19.96 -3.62
CA GLU A 9 9.18 19.56 -3.49
C GLU A 9 9.05 18.03 -3.41
N LYS A 10 8.18 17.56 -2.52
CA LYS A 10 7.71 16.17 -2.52
C LYS A 10 6.59 16.01 -3.54
N VAL A 11 6.69 14.97 -4.35
CA VAL A 11 5.62 14.54 -5.25
C VAL A 11 5.03 13.25 -4.71
N GLN A 12 3.71 13.18 -4.65
CA GLN A 12 2.97 11.94 -4.42
C GLN A 12 2.35 11.48 -5.73
N THR A 13 2.55 10.22 -6.11
CA THR A 13 1.99 9.65 -7.35
C THR A 13 1.39 8.28 -7.08
N GLN A 14 0.16 8.07 -7.52
CA GLN A 14 -0.47 6.75 -7.46
C GLN A 14 0.18 5.80 -8.45
N THR A 15 0.40 4.56 -8.03
CA THR A 15 1.03 3.52 -8.84
C THR A 15 0.30 2.19 -8.67
N LYS A 16 0.29 1.40 -9.74
CA LYS A 16 -0.23 0.04 -9.76
C LYS A 16 0.61 -0.78 -10.73
N GLY A 17 0.69 -2.08 -10.47
CA GLY A 17 1.47 -2.96 -11.32
C GLY A 17 1.40 -4.40 -10.84
N VAL A 18 2.36 -5.19 -11.31
CA VAL A 18 2.52 -6.60 -10.97
C VAL A 18 3.98 -6.78 -10.57
N PHE A 19 4.25 -7.51 -9.48
CA PHE A 19 5.63 -7.81 -9.12
C PHE A 19 6.29 -8.68 -10.19
N GLY A 20 7.53 -8.33 -10.53
CA GLY A 20 8.41 -9.19 -11.32
C GLY A 20 8.84 -10.45 -10.55
N ALA A 21 9.95 -11.05 -10.95
CA ALA A 21 10.52 -12.16 -10.20
C ALA A 21 11.01 -11.67 -8.82
N VAL A 22 10.43 -12.22 -7.76
CA VAL A 22 10.85 -11.97 -6.38
C VAL A 22 11.66 -13.18 -5.91
N PRO A 23 12.95 -13.04 -5.59
CA PRO A 23 13.76 -14.16 -5.11
C PRO A 23 13.49 -14.45 -3.63
N GLY A 24 13.92 -15.64 -3.17
CA GLY A 24 13.98 -15.98 -1.74
C GLY A 24 12.63 -16.29 -1.09
N MET A 25 12.54 -15.97 0.21
CA MET A 25 11.41 -16.32 1.07
C MET A 25 10.09 -15.73 0.56
N LEU A 26 10.10 -14.52 -0.01
CA LEU A 26 8.91 -13.86 -0.53
C LEU A 26 8.65 -14.16 -2.02
N SER A 27 9.20 -15.25 -2.56
CA SER A 27 8.99 -15.62 -3.97
C SER A 27 7.53 -15.83 -4.35
N GLY A 28 6.68 -16.17 -3.39
CA GLY A 28 5.22 -16.22 -3.56
C GLY A 28 4.57 -14.89 -3.97
N LEU A 29 5.27 -13.75 -3.85
CA LEU A 29 4.80 -12.45 -4.33
C LEU A 29 4.96 -12.28 -5.85
N SER A 30 5.76 -13.11 -6.52
CA SER A 30 6.01 -13.00 -7.96
C SER A 30 4.70 -13.11 -8.74
N GLY A 31 4.43 -12.13 -9.61
CA GLY A 31 3.20 -12.10 -10.40
C GLY A 31 1.95 -11.61 -9.66
N MET A 32 2.03 -11.27 -8.37
CA MET A 32 0.90 -10.66 -7.66
C MET A 32 0.74 -9.19 -8.06
N ALA A 33 -0.51 -8.76 -8.20
CA ALA A 33 -0.85 -7.37 -8.48
C ALA A 33 -0.74 -6.52 -7.20
N TYR A 34 -0.26 -5.29 -7.36
CA TYR A 34 -0.22 -4.29 -6.29
C TYR A 34 -0.85 -2.98 -6.73
N PHE A 35 -1.30 -2.21 -5.74
CA PHE A 35 -1.65 -0.80 -5.89
C PHE A 35 -1.13 -0.03 -4.68
N GLY A 36 -0.82 1.23 -4.87
CA GLY A 36 -0.30 2.08 -3.82
C GLY A 36 0.08 3.46 -4.33
N TYR A 37 0.97 4.12 -3.62
CA TYR A 37 1.51 5.39 -4.06
C TYR A 37 2.97 5.52 -3.64
N GLU A 38 3.72 6.31 -4.40
CA GLU A 38 5.08 6.69 -4.06
C GLU A 38 5.07 8.12 -3.57
N ILE A 39 5.86 8.40 -2.54
CA ILE A 39 6.19 9.77 -2.14
C ILE A 39 7.68 9.93 -2.32
N HIS A 40 8.09 10.74 -3.28
CA HIS A 40 9.50 10.97 -3.53
C HIS A 40 9.81 12.47 -3.61
N MET A 41 10.93 12.83 -3.00
CA MET A 41 11.56 14.14 -3.13
C MET A 41 12.72 14.08 -4.14
N GLY A 42 13.20 12.89 -4.49
CA GLY A 42 14.19 12.66 -5.53
C GLY A 42 13.55 12.14 -6.82
N ARG A 43 14.09 12.53 -7.97
CA ARG A 43 13.80 11.84 -9.25
C ARG A 43 15.03 11.01 -9.59
N SER A 44 14.92 9.70 -9.45
CA SER A 44 15.90 8.77 -10.01
C SER A 44 15.51 8.51 -11.48
N GLU A 45 16.48 8.53 -12.39
CA GLU A 45 16.22 8.35 -13.83
C GLU A 45 15.89 6.88 -14.18
N GLU A 46 16.29 5.93 -13.33
CA GLU A 46 15.99 4.51 -13.50
C GLU A 46 14.67 4.09 -12.83
N LYS A 47 13.85 3.34 -13.58
CA LYS A 47 12.68 2.64 -13.03
C LYS A 47 13.14 1.49 -12.15
N MET A 48 13.16 1.73 -10.84
CA MET A 48 13.31 0.66 -9.85
C MET A 48 12.09 -0.26 -9.88
N PRO A 49 12.26 -1.57 -9.70
CA PRO A 49 11.12 -2.48 -9.58
C PRO A 49 10.37 -2.21 -8.27
N ALA A 50 9.09 -2.57 -8.27
CA ALA A 50 8.17 -2.39 -7.14
C ALA A 50 8.66 -3.01 -5.82
N LEU A 51 9.45 -4.07 -5.91
CA LEU A 51 10.02 -4.78 -4.78
C LEU A 51 11.41 -5.29 -5.19
N VAL A 52 12.41 -5.03 -4.36
CA VAL A 52 13.76 -5.61 -4.46
C VAL A 52 14.03 -6.35 -3.17
N GLY A 53 14.65 -7.52 -3.22
CA GLY A 53 15.09 -8.18 -2.00
C GLY A 53 16.11 -9.27 -2.21
N GLU A 54 16.84 -9.55 -1.15
CA GLU A 54 17.85 -10.61 -1.06
C GLU A 54 17.82 -11.21 0.35
N GLY A 55 17.88 -12.54 0.43
CA GLY A 55 17.81 -13.27 1.69
C GLY A 55 16.54 -12.97 2.48
N ASN A 56 16.67 -12.21 3.57
CA ASN A 56 15.58 -11.85 4.48
C ASN A 56 15.23 -10.35 4.46
N VAL A 57 15.81 -9.57 3.54
CA VAL A 57 15.61 -8.13 3.45
C VAL A 57 14.93 -7.80 2.13
N TYR A 58 13.79 -7.13 2.20
CA TYR A 58 12.99 -6.71 1.06
C TYR A 58 12.64 -5.22 1.22
N GLY A 59 12.84 -4.44 0.16
CA GLY A 59 12.59 -3.01 0.11
C GLY A 59 11.59 -2.67 -0.99
N SER A 60 10.70 -1.72 -0.71
CA SER A 60 9.75 -1.14 -1.67
C SER A 60 9.57 0.35 -1.38
N TYR A 61 9.40 1.13 -2.43
CA TYR A 61 8.99 2.54 -2.35
C TYR A 61 7.47 2.72 -2.37
N ILE A 62 6.70 1.64 -2.55
CA ILE A 62 5.26 1.68 -2.66
C ILE A 62 4.64 1.69 -1.28
N HIS A 63 4.05 2.83 -0.91
CA HIS A 63 3.17 2.91 0.24
C HIS A 63 1.83 2.23 -0.09
N GLY A 64 1.26 1.51 0.88
CA GLY A 64 0.01 0.75 0.71
C GLY A 64 0.20 -0.62 0.06
N ILE A 65 1.44 -1.07 -0.17
CA ILE A 65 1.75 -2.37 -0.80
C ILE A 65 1.05 -3.56 -0.12
N PHE A 66 0.84 -3.53 1.21
CA PHE A 66 0.16 -4.60 1.95
C PHE A 66 -1.37 -4.56 1.87
N ASP A 67 -1.94 -3.48 1.37
CA ASP A 67 -3.39 -3.33 1.22
C ASP A 67 -3.91 -4.06 -0.03
N ALA A 68 -3.03 -4.47 -0.95
CA ALA A 68 -3.46 -5.21 -2.12
C ALA A 68 -3.81 -6.66 -1.76
N PRO A 69 -4.90 -7.22 -2.34
CA PRO A 69 -5.37 -8.55 -2.02
C PRO A 69 -4.28 -9.62 -2.08
N GLY A 70 -4.14 -10.38 -1.00
CA GLY A 70 -3.24 -11.53 -0.93
C GLY A 70 -1.78 -11.19 -0.58
N ILE A 71 -1.34 -9.93 -0.68
CA ILE A 71 0.07 -9.59 -0.44
C ILE A 71 0.43 -9.81 1.03
N CYS A 72 -0.38 -9.30 1.95
CA CYS A 72 -0.18 -9.49 3.39
C CYS A 72 -0.19 -10.98 3.75
N GLU A 73 -1.16 -11.71 3.21
CA GLU A 73 -1.33 -13.15 3.40
C GLU A 73 -0.12 -13.93 2.88
N ALA A 74 0.40 -13.60 1.70
CA ALA A 74 1.57 -14.24 1.14
C ALA A 74 2.83 -13.97 1.98
N VAL A 75 3.02 -12.75 2.48
CA VAL A 75 4.14 -12.41 3.38
C VAL A 75 4.02 -13.19 4.69
N VAL A 76 2.86 -13.19 5.32
CA VAL A 76 2.65 -13.88 6.59
C VAL A 76 2.78 -15.39 6.41
N LYS A 77 2.26 -15.96 5.33
CA LYS A 77 2.43 -17.38 4.99
C LYS A 77 3.90 -17.75 4.86
N ALA A 78 4.69 -16.95 4.14
CA ALA A 78 6.12 -17.19 4.00
C ALA A 78 6.87 -17.14 5.35
N LEU A 79 6.45 -16.26 6.27
CA LEU A 79 6.99 -16.20 7.63
C LEU A 79 6.56 -17.41 8.48
N CYS A 80 5.31 -17.86 8.35
CA CYS A 80 4.79 -19.07 8.99
C CYS A 80 5.57 -20.32 8.53
N ASP A 81 5.76 -20.47 7.21
CA ASP A 81 6.53 -21.57 6.62
C ASP A 81 7.98 -21.58 7.15
N LYS A 82 8.62 -20.41 7.22
CA LYS A 82 9.97 -20.27 7.77
C LYS A 82 10.06 -20.63 9.27
N LYS A 83 8.99 -20.39 10.04
CA LYS A 83 8.92 -20.69 11.47
C LYS A 83 8.36 -22.09 11.78
N GLY A 84 7.87 -22.83 10.78
CA GLY A 84 7.19 -24.11 10.97
C GLY A 84 5.84 -23.99 11.69
N ILE A 85 5.14 -22.86 11.51
CA ILE A 85 3.82 -22.59 12.11
C ILE A 85 2.75 -22.77 11.04
N ALA A 86 1.63 -23.41 11.38
CA ALA A 86 0.50 -23.56 10.47
C ALA A 86 -0.16 -22.20 10.18
N PHE A 87 -0.42 -21.91 8.90
CA PHE A 87 -0.96 -20.63 8.44
C PHE A 87 -2.47 -20.48 8.69
N ASP A 88 -3.18 -21.58 8.87
CA ASP A 88 -4.62 -21.67 9.16
C ASP A 88 -5.04 -20.96 10.46
N ALA A 89 -4.08 -20.67 11.35
CA ALA A 89 -4.30 -19.90 12.58
C ALA A 89 -4.59 -18.40 12.34
N LEU A 90 -4.38 -17.88 11.14
CA LEU A 90 -4.62 -16.48 10.79
C LEU A 90 -5.92 -16.35 10.02
N GLY A 91 -6.98 -15.91 10.69
CA GLY A 91 -8.26 -15.63 10.04
C GLY A 91 -8.09 -14.65 8.89
N ALA A 92 -8.25 -15.13 7.66
CA ALA A 92 -8.25 -14.32 6.45
C ALA A 92 -9.58 -13.54 6.37
N GLY A 93 -9.66 -12.40 7.04
CA GLY A 93 -10.73 -11.44 6.82
C GLY A 93 -10.44 -10.60 5.58
N ASP A 94 -11.48 -10.15 4.87
CA ASP A 94 -11.33 -9.15 3.81
C ASP A 94 -10.89 -7.81 4.44
N ILE A 95 -9.56 -7.60 4.48
CA ILE A 95 -8.92 -6.41 5.04
C ILE A 95 -9.43 -5.15 4.35
N ARG A 96 -9.70 -5.22 3.04
CA ARG A 96 -10.21 -4.09 2.28
C ARG A 96 -11.62 -3.74 2.75
N ALA A 97 -12.52 -4.72 2.83
CA ALA A 97 -13.87 -4.48 3.34
C ALA A 97 -13.85 -3.98 4.79
N TYR A 98 -12.93 -4.48 5.63
CA TYR A 98 -12.74 -3.96 6.98
C TYR A 98 -12.32 -2.49 6.97
N LYS A 99 -11.32 -2.13 6.15
CA LYS A 99 -10.80 -0.76 6.03
C LYS A 99 -11.85 0.21 5.50
N GLU A 100 -12.62 -0.17 4.48
CA GLU A 100 -13.75 0.65 3.98
C GLU A 100 -14.79 0.89 5.07
N ARG A 101 -15.17 -0.13 5.85
CA ARG A 101 -16.06 0.07 7.00
C ARG A 101 -15.49 1.05 8.02
N GLN A 102 -14.18 1.02 8.28
CA GLN A 102 -13.55 1.99 9.18
C GLN A 102 -13.56 3.41 8.60
N TYR A 103 -13.41 3.57 7.29
CA TYR A 103 -13.55 4.86 6.63
C TYR A 103 -14.97 5.40 6.71
N ASP A 104 -15.98 4.56 6.53
CA ASP A 104 -17.38 4.97 6.68
C ASP A 104 -17.68 5.44 8.11
N LEU A 105 -17.17 4.72 9.13
CA LEU A 105 -17.30 5.12 10.53
C LEU A 105 -16.64 6.49 10.80
N LEU A 106 -15.40 6.67 10.31
CA LEU A 106 -14.68 7.93 10.44
C LEU A 106 -15.42 9.07 9.73
N ALA A 107 -15.85 8.84 8.50
CA ALA A 107 -16.59 9.84 7.72
C ALA A 107 -17.94 10.17 8.35
N GLY A 108 -18.59 9.20 9.00
CA GLY A 108 -19.79 9.42 9.82
C GLY A 108 -19.51 10.35 11.00
N ALA A 109 -18.46 10.06 11.77
CA ALA A 109 -18.08 10.89 12.92
C ALA A 109 -17.71 12.33 12.50
N VAL A 110 -16.97 12.49 11.40
CA VAL A 110 -16.63 13.82 10.86
C VAL A 110 -17.89 14.58 10.45
N ARG A 111 -18.83 13.96 9.74
CA ARG A 111 -20.09 14.61 9.32
C ARG A 111 -20.96 15.03 10.51
N GLN A 112 -21.00 14.24 11.59
CA GLN A 112 -21.73 14.59 12.81
C GLN A 112 -21.14 15.82 13.51
N GLY A 113 -19.83 16.08 13.35
CA GLY A 113 -19.14 17.23 13.93
C GLY A 113 -19.12 18.49 13.06
N LEU A 114 -19.73 18.48 11.86
CA LEU A 114 -19.66 19.58 10.90
C LEU A 114 -21.07 20.01 10.43
N ASP A 115 -21.25 21.31 10.17
CA ASP A 115 -22.41 21.82 9.42
C ASP A 115 -22.27 21.43 7.94
N MET A 116 -22.76 20.23 7.61
CA MET A 116 -22.67 19.69 6.26
C MET A 116 -23.48 20.51 5.26
N ASP A 117 -24.58 21.14 5.67
CA ASP A 117 -25.36 22.01 4.79
C ASP A 117 -24.53 23.23 4.37
N PHE A 118 -23.81 23.85 5.30
CA PHE A 118 -22.88 24.92 5.00
C PHE A 118 -21.73 24.45 4.10
N VAL A 119 -21.11 23.31 4.41
CA VAL A 119 -20.02 22.75 3.58
C VAL A 119 -20.49 22.52 2.14
N TYR A 120 -21.68 21.94 1.95
CA TYR A 120 -22.24 21.74 0.62
C TYR A 120 -22.61 23.03 -0.09
N ARG A 121 -23.14 24.05 0.61
CA ARG A 121 -23.34 25.40 0.02
C ARG A 121 -22.04 25.99 -0.52
N VAL A 122 -20.95 25.89 0.26
CA VAL A 122 -19.62 26.38 -0.13
C VAL A 122 -19.08 25.62 -1.33
N ILE A 123 -19.14 24.28 -1.33
CA ILE A 123 -18.67 23.43 -2.44
C ILE A 123 -19.46 23.71 -3.72
N ASP A 124 -20.79 23.82 -3.62
CA ASP A 124 -21.68 24.06 -4.76
C ASP A 124 -21.70 25.53 -5.20
N ARG A 125 -20.99 26.42 -4.51
CA ARG A 125 -21.01 27.88 -4.73
C ARG A 125 -22.43 28.47 -4.71
N LYS A 126 -23.31 27.90 -3.88
CA LYS A 126 -24.66 28.41 -3.65
C LYS A 126 -24.58 29.44 -2.53
N ALA A 127 -24.87 30.69 -2.86
CA ALA A 127 -24.95 31.80 -1.90
C ALA A 127 -26.04 31.56 -0.85
#